data_AF-A0A349XXI1-F1
#
_entry.id   AF-A0A349XXI1-F1
#
_cell.length_a   1.000
_cell.length_b   1.000
_cell.length_c   1.000
_cell.angle_alpha   90.00
_cell.angle_beta   90.00
_cell.angle_gamma   90.00
#
_symmetry.space_group_name_H-M   'P 1'
#
loop_
_entity.id
_entity.type
_entity.pdbx_description
1 polymer ?
#
loop_
_entity_poly.entity_id
_entity_poly.type
_entity_poly.pdbx_seq_one_letter_code
_entity_poly.pdbx_strand_id
1 'polypeptide(L)'
;LTEAVTAEKAVFELIAPKVGGAVASDGTLIKPHYMIDGGPSVLFDAVALLTSAEAIDDLVKEATARDFVADAFQHCKFISYDQSALPLLEKAGIADAMDEGVLPLPGEDGLAAFVSELGKLRVWAREPSVKLGKASVPVANG
;
A
#
# COMPACT_ATOMS: atom_id res chain seq x y z
N LEU A 1 0.88 14.83 -0.28
CA LEU A 1 1.43 13.57 0.26
C LEU A 1 2.95 13.62 0.42
N THR A 2 3.72 13.80 -0.66
CA THR A 2 5.20 13.83 -0.60
C THR A 2 5.74 14.88 0.37
N GLU A 3 5.14 16.07 0.40
CA GLU A 3 5.47 17.12 1.37
C GLU A 3 5.24 16.69 2.82
N ALA A 4 4.08 16.09 3.12
CA ALA A 4 3.75 15.62 4.46
C ALA A 4 4.68 14.49 4.92
N VAL A 5 5.00 13.54 4.04
CA VAL A 5 5.97 12.46 4.32
C VAL A 5 7.37 13.04 4.58
N THR A 6 7.79 14.04 3.79
CA THR A 6 9.09 14.70 3.95
C THR A 6 9.15 15.50 5.26
N ALA A 7 8.06 16.14 5.68
CA ALA A 7 7.97 16.86 6.95
C ALA A 7 8.22 15.94 8.16
N GLU A 8 7.79 14.69 8.09
CA GLU A 8 8.08 13.64 9.08
C GLU A 8 9.46 12.98 8.91
N LYS A 9 10.30 13.50 8.01
CA LYS A 9 11.64 12.96 7.66
C LYS A 9 11.63 11.53 7.14
N ALA A 10 10.47 11.06 6.66
CA ALA A 10 10.35 9.79 5.99
C ALA A 10 10.81 9.91 4.53
N VAL A 11 11.25 8.78 3.97
CA VAL A 11 11.62 8.66 2.56
C VAL A 11 10.43 8.11 1.80
N PHE A 12 10.17 8.64 0.61
CA PHE A 12 9.15 8.10 -0.29
C PHE A 12 9.76 7.62 -1.58
N GLU A 13 9.17 6.56 -2.13
CA GLU A 13 9.55 5.99 -3.41
C GLU A 13 8.32 5.91 -4.32
N LEU A 14 8.45 6.33 -5.58
CA LEU A 14 7.36 6.28 -6.55
C LEU A 14 7.47 4.99 -7.36
N ILE A 15 6.41 4.19 -7.33
CA ILE A 15 6.32 2.92 -8.03
C ILE A 15 5.28 3.04 -9.14
N ALA A 16 5.64 2.65 -10.36
CA ALA A 16 4.73 2.67 -11.50
C ALA A 16 4.71 1.31 -12.22
N PRO A 17 3.62 0.98 -12.95
CA PRO A 17 3.56 -0.25 -13.74
C PRO A 17 4.58 -0.30 -14.87
N LYS A 18 5.07 0.85 -15.35
CA LYS A 18 5.98 0.98 -16.50
C LYS A 18 7.09 1.99 -16.21
N VAL A 19 8.27 1.79 -16.81
CA VAL A 19 9.43 2.69 -16.69
C VAL A 19 9.15 4.13 -17.15
N GLY A 20 8.18 4.29 -18.06
CA GLY A 20 7.76 5.60 -18.56
C GLY A 20 7.06 6.47 -17.53
N GLY A 21 6.66 5.92 -16.38
CA GLY A 21 5.95 6.65 -15.33
C GLY A 21 4.46 6.84 -15.59
N ALA A 22 3.92 7.87 -14.95
CA ALA A 22 2.50 8.24 -15.06
C ALA A 22 2.37 9.75 -15.31
N VAL A 23 1.37 10.13 -16.10
CA VAL A 23 1.02 11.55 -16.29
C VAL A 23 -0.05 11.89 -15.27
N ALA A 24 0.23 12.87 -14.41
CA ALA A 24 -0.73 13.40 -13.46
C ALA A 24 -1.82 14.20 -14.17
N SER A 25 -2.91 14.50 -13.45
CA SER A 25 -4.06 15.22 -13.99
C SER A 25 -3.75 16.66 -14.44
N ASP A 26 -2.68 17.26 -13.92
CA ASP A 26 -2.15 18.56 -14.32
C ASP A 26 -1.23 18.49 -15.56
N GLY A 27 -1.03 17.29 -16.12
CA GLY A 27 -0.15 17.04 -17.26
C GLY A 27 1.32 16.79 -16.88
N THR A 28 1.67 16.84 -15.59
CA THR A 28 3.03 16.59 -15.13
C THR A 28 3.41 15.12 -15.31
N LEU A 29 4.56 14.85 -15.94
CA LEU A 29 5.11 13.50 -16.01
C LEU A 29 5.81 13.16 -14.69
N ILE A 30 5.26 12.19 -13.96
CA ILE A 30 5.84 11.63 -12.75
C ILE A 30 6.74 10.45 -13.14
N LYS A 31 8.05 10.64 -12.97
CA LYS A 31 9.02 9.56 -13.16
C LYS A 31 9.02 8.62 -11.95
N PRO A 32 8.95 7.30 -12.16
CA PRO A 32 9.01 6.36 -11.06
C PRO A 32 10.46 6.15 -10.62
N HIS A 33 10.65 5.83 -9.34
CA HIS A 33 11.92 5.31 -8.85
C HIS A 33 12.04 3.81 -9.13
N TYR A 34 10.92 3.08 -9.14
CA TYR A 34 10.88 1.66 -9.52
C TYR A 34 9.72 1.37 -10.48
N MET A 35 9.94 0.41 -11.39
CA MET A 35 8.82 -0.35 -11.93
C MET A 35 8.29 -1.29 -10.84
N ILE A 36 6.99 -1.61 -10.87
CA ILE A 36 6.36 -2.48 -9.88
C ILE A 36 7.08 -3.85 -9.75
N ASP A 37 7.60 -4.38 -10.85
CA ASP A 37 8.38 -5.63 -10.89
C ASP A 37 9.73 -5.55 -10.15
N GLY A 38 10.29 -4.36 -10.03
CA GLY A 38 11.58 -4.12 -9.36
C GLY A 38 11.46 -3.54 -7.95
N GLY A 39 10.26 -3.14 -7.54
CA GLY A 39 9.97 -2.57 -6.24
C GLY A 39 8.94 -3.41 -5.48
N PRO A 40 9.26 -4.64 -5.05
CA PRO A 40 8.33 -5.46 -4.29
C PRO A 40 7.97 -4.78 -2.97
N SER A 41 6.76 -5.05 -2.47
CA SER A 41 6.22 -4.29 -1.33
C SER A 41 7.14 -4.32 -0.12
N VAL A 42 7.86 -5.42 0.13
CA VAL A 42 8.79 -5.65 1.26
C VAL A 42 9.86 -4.58 1.45
N LEU A 43 10.18 -3.78 0.43
CA LEU A 43 11.13 -2.66 0.53
C LEU A 43 10.55 -1.44 1.28
N PHE A 44 9.23 -1.40 1.48
CA PHE A 44 8.54 -0.23 2.01
C PHE A 44 7.79 -0.56 3.31
N ASP A 45 7.68 0.41 4.21
CA ASP A 45 6.97 0.25 5.49
C ASP A 45 5.46 0.52 5.37
N ALA A 46 5.05 1.35 4.42
CA ALA A 46 3.67 1.71 4.15
C ALA A 46 3.45 1.99 2.65
N VAL A 47 2.19 1.96 2.21
CA VAL A 47 1.81 2.09 0.79
C VAL A 47 0.71 3.14 0.63
N ALA A 48 0.79 3.93 -0.43
CA ALA A 48 -0.32 4.77 -0.90
C ALA A 48 -0.69 4.39 -2.34
N LEU A 49 -1.94 3.99 -2.57
CA LEU A 49 -2.47 3.62 -3.88
C LEU A 49 -3.10 4.84 -4.55
N LEU A 50 -2.30 5.52 -5.39
CA LEU A 50 -2.70 6.72 -6.11
C LEU A 50 -3.03 6.36 -7.57
N THR A 51 -4.17 5.73 -7.77
CA THR A 51 -4.65 5.27 -9.08
C THR A 51 -5.56 6.31 -9.74
N SER A 52 -6.07 6.00 -10.94
CA SER A 52 -7.11 6.79 -11.60
C SER A 52 -8.18 5.89 -12.21
N ALA A 53 -9.40 6.42 -12.37
CA ALA A 53 -10.50 5.67 -12.96
C ALA A 53 -10.22 5.27 -14.42
N GLU A 54 -9.41 6.04 -15.13
CA GLU A 54 -9.04 5.79 -16.54
C GLU A 54 -8.02 4.65 -16.68
N ALA A 55 -7.22 4.37 -15.65
CA ALA A 55 -6.11 3.43 -15.71
C ALA A 55 -6.30 2.17 -14.85
N ILE A 56 -7.28 2.16 -13.94
CA ILE A 56 -7.47 1.07 -12.98
C ILE A 56 -7.75 -0.28 -13.66
N ASP A 57 -8.52 -0.29 -14.74
CA ASP A 57 -8.89 -1.53 -15.44
C ASP A 57 -7.67 -2.28 -16.00
N ASP A 58 -6.63 -1.55 -16.39
CA ASP A 58 -5.38 -2.16 -16.84
C ASP A 58 -4.48 -2.53 -15.65
N LEU A 59 -4.43 -1.70 -14.61
CA LEU A 59 -3.65 -1.98 -13.41
C LEU A 59 -4.14 -3.25 -12.69
N VAL A 60 -5.46 -3.49 -12.66
CA VAL A 60 -6.06 -4.70 -12.07
C VAL A 60 -5.65 -5.98 -12.82
N LYS A 61 -5.29 -5.88 -14.10
CA LYS A 61 -4.79 -7.03 -14.88
C LYS A 61 -3.33 -7.33 -14.57
N GLU A 62 -2.57 -6.35 -14.07
CA GLU A 62 -1.17 -6.53 -13.70
C GLU A 62 -1.05 -7.45 -12.48
N ALA A 63 -0.37 -8.59 -12.63
CA ALA A 63 -0.23 -9.57 -11.55
C ALA A 63 0.60 -9.00 -10.40
N THR A 64 1.74 -8.39 -10.73
CA THR A 64 2.64 -7.82 -9.74
C THR A 64 1.97 -6.71 -8.92
N ALA A 65 1.08 -5.91 -9.51
CA ALA A 65 0.35 -4.88 -8.78
C ALA A 65 -0.63 -5.48 -7.76
N ARG A 66 -1.35 -6.55 -8.14
CA ARG A 66 -2.25 -7.27 -7.23
C ARG A 66 -1.48 -7.91 -6.08
N ASP A 67 -0.38 -8.58 -6.40
CA ASP A 67 0.48 -9.24 -5.41
C ASP A 67 1.13 -8.21 -4.48
N PHE A 68 1.58 -7.06 -4.99
CA PHE A 68 2.14 -5.98 -4.19
C PHE A 68 1.16 -5.50 -3.11
N VAL A 69 -0.10 -5.28 -3.48
CA VAL A 69 -1.15 -4.80 -2.57
C VAL A 69 -1.51 -5.89 -1.55
N ALA A 70 -1.68 -7.13 -2.02
CA ALA A 70 -1.94 -8.26 -1.14
C ALA A 70 -0.80 -8.44 -0.12
N ASP A 71 0.46 -8.45 -0.58
CA ASP A 71 1.63 -8.59 0.28
C ASP A 71 1.75 -7.44 1.29
N ALA A 72 1.48 -6.20 0.89
CA ALA A 72 1.48 -5.07 1.81
C ALA A 72 0.47 -5.28 2.95
N PHE A 73 -0.74 -5.73 2.61
CA PHE A 73 -1.78 -6.02 3.59
C PHE A 73 -1.41 -7.19 4.51
N GLN A 74 -0.96 -8.31 3.93
CA GLN A 74 -0.54 -9.52 4.63
C GLN A 74 0.70 -9.30 5.52
N HIS A 75 1.53 -8.30 5.21
CA HIS A 75 2.65 -7.87 6.05
C HIS A 75 2.27 -6.81 7.07
N CYS A 76 0.97 -6.59 7.29
CA CYS A 76 0.41 -5.68 8.29
C CYS A 76 0.83 -4.23 8.07
N LYS A 77 1.06 -3.80 6.82
CA LYS A 77 1.42 -2.41 6.53
C LYS A 77 0.19 -1.51 6.53
N PHE A 78 0.42 -0.23 6.81
CA PHE A 78 -0.57 0.80 6.54
C PHE A 78 -0.69 1.00 5.04
N ILE A 79 -1.93 1.06 4.55
CA ILE A 79 -2.26 1.26 3.15
C ILE A 79 -3.22 2.44 3.09
N SER A 80 -2.86 3.51 2.38
CA SER A 80 -3.83 4.51 1.97
C SER A 80 -4.24 4.30 0.52
N TYR A 81 -5.44 4.72 0.13
CA TYR A 81 -5.95 4.50 -1.22
C TYR A 81 -6.84 5.63 -1.72
N ASP A 82 -6.67 6.03 -2.97
CA ASP A 82 -7.69 6.79 -3.69
C ASP A 82 -8.92 5.90 -3.98
N GLN A 83 -10.12 6.46 -4.03
CA GLN A 83 -11.35 5.70 -4.32
C GLN A 83 -11.28 4.90 -5.63
N SER A 84 -10.54 5.38 -6.63
CA SER A 84 -10.33 4.64 -7.88
C SER A 84 -9.55 3.33 -7.69
N ALA A 85 -8.90 3.10 -6.55
CA ALA A 85 -8.15 1.88 -6.26
C ALA A 85 -9.02 0.73 -5.74
N LEU A 86 -10.30 0.96 -5.43
CA LEU A 86 -11.21 -0.06 -4.91
C LEU A 86 -11.23 -1.36 -5.74
N PRO A 87 -11.27 -1.33 -7.09
CA PRO A 87 -11.19 -2.55 -7.91
C PRO A 87 -9.89 -3.34 -7.71
N LEU A 88 -8.78 -2.65 -7.46
CA LEU A 88 -7.49 -3.31 -7.17
C LEU A 88 -7.49 -3.94 -5.78
N LEU A 89 -8.05 -3.27 -4.77
CA LEU A 89 -8.22 -3.80 -3.41
C LEU A 89 -9.12 -5.05 -3.43
N GLU A 90 -10.21 -5.03 -4.20
CA GLU A 90 -11.10 -6.18 -4.40
C GLU A 90 -10.33 -7.33 -5.07
N LYS A 91 -9.60 -7.04 -6.15
CA LYS A 91 -8.85 -8.07 -6.88
C LYS A 91 -7.68 -8.66 -6.09
N ALA A 92 -7.08 -7.88 -5.20
CA ALA A 92 -6.07 -8.32 -4.26
C ALA A 92 -6.66 -9.14 -3.08
N GLY A 93 -7.99 -9.27 -3.01
CA GLY A 93 -8.68 -10.06 -1.99
C GLY A 93 -8.73 -9.40 -0.61
N ILE A 94 -8.63 -8.07 -0.53
CA ILE A 94 -8.55 -7.35 0.74
C ILE A 94 -9.78 -6.49 1.04
N ALA A 95 -10.69 -6.27 0.08
CA ALA A 95 -11.84 -5.38 0.23
C ALA A 95 -12.73 -5.72 1.45
N ASP A 96 -13.03 -7.00 1.68
CA ASP A 96 -13.85 -7.44 2.82
C ASP A 96 -13.10 -7.50 4.15
N ALA A 97 -11.78 -7.27 4.15
CA ALA A 97 -10.89 -7.36 5.30
C ALA A 97 -10.25 -6.01 5.68
N MET A 98 -10.69 -4.91 5.05
CA MET A 98 -10.19 -3.57 5.36
C MET A 98 -10.43 -3.22 6.83
N ASP A 99 -9.37 -2.75 7.49
CA ASP A 99 -9.34 -2.44 8.92
C ASP A 99 -8.86 -1.00 9.16
N GLU A 100 -8.54 -0.66 10.41
CA GLU A 100 -8.11 0.69 10.80
C GLU A 100 -6.85 1.19 10.07
N GLY A 101 -6.07 0.30 9.47
CA GLY A 101 -4.86 0.64 8.73
C GLY A 101 -5.04 0.71 7.22
N VAL A 102 -6.27 0.58 6.70
CA VAL A 102 -6.60 0.81 5.29
C VAL A 102 -7.43 2.09 5.15
N LEU A 103 -6.76 3.19 4.83
CA LEU A 103 -7.29 4.55 5.00
C LEU A 103 -7.61 5.23 3.66
N PRO A 104 -8.78 5.84 3.47
CA PRO A 104 -9.10 6.53 2.23
C PRO A 104 -8.32 7.85 2.05
N LEU A 105 -8.04 8.17 0.78
CA LEU A 105 -7.62 9.46 0.21
C LEU A 105 -8.62 9.78 -0.94
N PRO A 106 -8.80 11.05 -1.39
CA PRO A 106 -8.13 12.28 -0.99
C PRO A 106 -8.83 13.05 0.15
N GLY A 107 -8.12 14.05 0.70
CA GLY A 107 -8.59 14.99 1.74
C GLY A 107 -7.47 15.30 2.75
N GLU A 108 -7.41 16.52 3.28
CA GLU A 108 -6.38 16.91 4.26
C GLU A 108 -6.46 16.03 5.52
N ASP A 109 -7.67 15.72 5.98
CA ASP A 109 -7.90 14.84 7.13
C ASP A 109 -7.39 13.41 6.87
N GLY A 110 -7.63 12.86 5.66
CA GLY A 110 -7.17 11.52 5.29
C GLY A 110 -5.65 11.44 5.18
N LEU A 111 -5.01 12.49 4.65
CA LEU A 111 -3.56 12.59 4.58
C LEU A 111 -2.94 12.68 5.99
N ALA A 112 -3.44 13.56 6.85
CA ALA A 112 -2.94 13.72 8.20
C ALA A 112 -3.15 12.44 9.02
N ALA A 113 -4.34 11.83 8.92
CA ALA A 113 -4.65 10.55 9.56
C ALA A 113 -3.64 9.46 9.12
N PHE A 114 -3.46 9.25 7.82
CA PHE A 114 -2.52 8.25 7.31
C PHE A 114 -1.09 8.48 7.81
N VAL A 115 -0.56 9.70 7.70
CA VAL A 115 0.81 10.01 8.09
C VAL A 115 1.02 9.82 9.60
N SER A 116 0.05 10.24 10.44
CA SER A 116 0.15 10.09 11.90
C SER A 116 0.19 8.63 12.38
N GLU A 117 -0.33 7.70 11.58
CA GLU A 117 -0.38 6.27 11.89
C GLU A 117 0.94 5.56 11.55
N LEU A 118 1.74 6.09 10.60
CA LEU A 118 2.92 5.40 10.07
C LEU A 118 4.00 5.14 11.11
N GLY A 119 4.09 5.97 12.16
CA GLY A 119 5.01 5.77 13.28
C GLY A 119 4.78 4.48 14.07
N LYS A 120 3.60 3.86 13.94
CA LYS A 120 3.28 2.54 14.53
C LYS A 120 3.94 1.39 13.78
N LEU A 121 4.49 1.64 12.59
CA LEU A 121 5.13 0.72 11.66
C LEU A 121 4.20 -0.34 11.06
N ARG A 122 3.36 -0.99 11.87
CA ARG A 122 2.44 -2.06 11.45
C ARG A 122 1.10 -2.02 12.18
N VAL A 123 0.10 -2.60 11.55
CA VAL A 123 -1.24 -2.88 12.08
C VAL A 123 -1.21 -4.27 12.72
N TRP A 124 -0.63 -4.38 13.91
CA TRP A 124 -0.40 -5.69 14.55
C TRP A 124 -1.67 -6.47 14.84
N ALA A 125 -2.81 -5.79 15.04
CA ALA A 125 -4.12 -6.42 15.21
C ALA A 125 -4.52 -7.29 14.01
N ARG A 126 -3.98 -7.00 12.81
CA ARG A 126 -4.21 -7.77 11.59
C ARG A 126 -3.49 -9.12 11.59
N GLU A 127 -2.30 -9.21 12.21
CA GLU A 127 -1.40 -10.38 12.11
C GLU A 127 -2.09 -11.73 12.36
N PRO A 128 -2.92 -11.91 13.42
CA PRO A 128 -3.58 -13.19 13.68
C PRO A 128 -4.56 -13.64 12.60
N SER A 129 -5.07 -12.71 11.78
CA SER A 129 -6.02 -13.00 10.70
C SER A 129 -5.34 -13.29 9.36
N VAL A 130 -4.08 -12.86 9.20
CA VAL A 130 -3.32 -12.95 7.93
C VAL A 130 -2.13 -13.90 8.00
N LYS A 131 -1.71 -14.32 9.20
CA LYS A 131 -0.65 -15.31 9.41
C LYS A 131 -1.22 -16.59 10.00
N LEU A 132 -0.53 -17.71 9.76
CA LEU A 132 -0.89 -19.00 10.35
C LEU A 132 -0.82 -18.91 11.88
N GLY A 133 -1.99 -18.88 12.54
CA GLY A 133 -2.15 -18.62 13.96
C GLY A 133 -1.95 -19.83 14.87
N LYS A 134 -0.75 -19.95 15.44
CA LYS A 134 -0.40 -20.01 16.88
C LYS A 134 1.11 -20.19 16.91
N ALA A 135 1.83 -19.40 17.70
CA ALA A 135 3.22 -19.71 18.00
C ALA A 135 3.31 -21.18 18.41
N SER A 136 4.21 -21.94 17.77
CA SER A 136 4.46 -23.33 18.13
C SER A 136 4.68 -23.41 19.64
N VAL A 137 3.99 -24.34 20.31
CA VAL A 137 4.21 -24.62 21.73
C VAL A 137 5.72 -24.85 21.92
N PRO A 138 6.40 -24.18 22.88
CA PRO A 138 7.81 -24.45 23.12
C PRO A 138 7.96 -25.94 23.37
N VAL A 139 8.84 -26.60 22.60
CA VAL A 139 9.19 -27.99 22.88
C VAL A 139 9.79 -27.99 24.28
N ALA A 140 9.11 -28.61 25.23
CA ALA A 140 9.67 -28.85 26.54
C ALA A 140 10.90 -29.74 26.33
N ASN A 141 12.08 -29.20 26.58
CA ASN A 141 13.30 -29.98 26.61
C ASN A 141 13.14 -31.02 27.72
N GLY A 142 12.98 -32.28 27.34
CA GLY A 142 13.05 -33.43 28.24
C GLY A 142 14.47 -33.71 28.71
#